data_AF-A0A517SEV6-F1
#
_entry.id   AF-A0A517SEV6-F1
#
_cell.length_a   1.000
_cell.length_b   1.000
_cell.length_c   1.000
_cell.angle_alpha   90.00
_cell.angle_beta   90.00
_cell.angle_gamma   90.00
#
_symmetry.space_group_name_H-M   'P 1'
#
loop_
_entity.id
_entity.type
_entity.pdbx_description
1 polymer ?
#
loop_
_entity_poly.entity_id
_entity_poly.type
_entity_poly.pdbx_seq_one_letter_code
_entity_poly.pdbx_strand_id
1 'polypeptide(L)'
;MDAILIDTHAERGLIGTMLENVQPREVDPTWIVSDGARILYLTADRLMRERRLHSPDDYGCAGGCWRTAKANAELIAFEIDRAAIWPGIDGPRWELTQCMDAATLPWLSDFYVDRIKMAATRRLLLDRANELRTRALHPAPLDASTCAMAA
;
A
#
# COMPACT_ATOMS: atom_id res chain seq x y z
N MET A 1 11.90 -9.36 13.56
CA MET A 1 10.89 -10.45 13.58
C MET A 1 9.55 -9.79 13.26
N ASP A 2 9.43 -9.26 12.03
CA ASP A 2 8.45 -8.21 11.67
C ASP A 2 7.59 -8.58 10.44
N ALA A 3 7.79 -9.77 9.87
CA ALA A 3 7.10 -10.24 8.67
C ALA A 3 5.59 -10.51 8.87
N ILE A 4 5.06 -10.38 10.09
CA ILE A 4 3.67 -10.72 10.44
C ILE A 4 2.71 -9.54 10.18
N LEU A 5 3.21 -8.31 9.95
CA LEU A 5 2.39 -7.09 9.92
C LEU A 5 2.31 -6.38 8.56
N ILE A 6 3.02 -6.87 7.56
CA ILE A 6 3.00 -6.34 6.20
C ILE A 6 2.70 -7.50 5.26
N ASP A 7 1.65 -7.35 4.45
CA ASP A 7 1.34 -8.28 3.38
C ASP A 7 1.86 -7.73 2.06
N THR A 8 3.18 -7.78 1.88
CA THR A 8 3.87 -7.22 0.70
C THR A 8 3.38 -7.83 -0.61
N HIS A 9 2.98 -9.11 -0.57
CA HIS A 9 2.39 -9.76 -1.73
C HIS A 9 1.02 -9.17 -2.08
N ALA A 10 0.17 -8.89 -1.10
CA ALA A 10 -1.11 -8.23 -1.35
C ALA A 10 -0.95 -6.79 -1.84
N GLU A 11 -0.01 -6.02 -1.29
CA GLU A 11 0.31 -4.66 -1.78
C GLU A 11 0.75 -4.69 -3.26
N ARG A 12 1.70 -5.57 -3.60
CA ARG A 12 2.16 -5.77 -4.98
C ARG A 12 1.05 -6.26 -5.90
N GLY A 13 0.25 -7.22 -5.44
CA GLY A 13 -0.89 -7.76 -6.19
C GLY A 13 -1.91 -6.66 -6.52
N LEU A 14 -2.30 -5.84 -5.53
CA LEU A 14 -3.19 -4.70 -5.73
C LEU A 14 -2.64 -3.75 -6.81
N ILE A 15 -1.40 -3.30 -6.66
CA ILE A 15 -0.77 -2.39 -7.63
C ILE A 15 -0.72 -3.03 -9.01
N GLY A 16 -0.35 -4.32 -9.10
CA GLY A 16 -0.32 -5.04 -10.37
C GLY A 16 -1.70 -5.10 -11.04
N THR A 17 -2.79 -5.29 -10.30
CA THR A 17 -4.15 -5.20 -10.88
C THR A 17 -4.46 -3.81 -11.45
N MET A 18 -3.99 -2.74 -10.78
CA MET A 18 -4.14 -1.37 -11.26
C MET A 18 -3.32 -1.11 -12.54
N LEU A 19 -2.17 -1.76 -12.71
CA LEU A 19 -1.38 -1.69 -13.96
C LEU A 19 -2.18 -2.23 -15.15
N GLU A 20 -3.07 -3.18 -14.92
CA GLU A 20 -4.01 -3.70 -15.92
C GLU A 20 -5.28 -2.84 -16.09
N ASN A 21 -5.26 -1.63 -15.52
CA ASN A 21 -6.37 -0.68 -15.52
C ASN A 21 -7.63 -1.18 -14.77
N VAL A 22 -7.45 -2.09 -13.79
CA VAL A 22 -8.55 -2.53 -12.91
C VAL A 22 -8.64 -1.60 -11.72
N GLN A 23 -9.73 -0.84 -11.63
CA GLN A 23 -9.98 0.07 -10.52
C GLN A 23 -10.37 -0.73 -9.26
N PRO A 24 -9.60 -0.66 -8.16
CA PRO A 24 -9.99 -1.27 -6.91
C PRO A 24 -11.17 -0.50 -6.28
N ARG A 25 -11.92 -1.15 -5.39
CA ARG A 25 -12.76 -0.44 -4.42
C ARG A 25 -11.92 0.51 -3.57
N GLU A 26 -12.56 1.45 -2.88
CA GLU A 26 -11.90 2.45 -2.05
C GLU A 26 -10.88 1.82 -1.07
N VAL A 27 -9.62 2.28 -1.16
CA VAL A 27 -8.51 1.89 -0.29
C VAL A 27 -7.98 3.13 0.41
N ASP A 28 -7.91 3.08 1.74
CA ASP A 28 -7.21 4.09 2.53
C ASP A 28 -5.69 3.89 2.35
N PRO A 29 -4.94 4.87 1.82
CA PRO A 29 -3.50 4.73 1.60
C PRO A 29 -2.68 4.43 2.86
N THR A 30 -3.22 4.71 4.05
CA THR A 30 -2.56 4.40 5.34
C THR A 30 -2.52 2.90 5.64
N TRP A 31 -3.33 2.10 4.94
CA TRP A 31 -3.31 0.63 5.07
C TRP A 31 -2.08 0.02 4.37
N ILE A 32 -1.56 0.68 3.33
CA ILE A 32 -0.35 0.26 2.61
C ILE A 32 0.87 0.71 3.42
N VAL A 33 1.72 -0.24 3.81
CA VAL A 33 2.80 -0.04 4.79
C VAL A 33 4.11 0.32 4.11
N SER A 34 4.45 -0.40 3.04
CA SER A 34 5.66 -0.13 2.28
C SER A 34 5.58 1.26 1.66
N ASP A 35 6.54 2.13 1.96
CA ASP A 35 6.58 3.49 1.42
C ASP A 35 6.66 3.48 -0.11
N GLY A 36 7.47 2.57 -0.68
CA GLY A 36 7.53 2.36 -2.12
C GLY A 36 6.18 1.93 -2.70
N ALA A 37 5.52 0.93 -2.09
CA ALA A 37 4.21 0.48 -2.56
C ALA A 37 3.14 1.58 -2.43
N ARG A 38 3.17 2.39 -1.36
CA ARG A 38 2.25 3.51 -1.18
C ARG A 38 2.43 4.56 -2.27
N ILE A 39 3.67 4.88 -2.65
CA ILE A 39 3.97 5.80 -3.76
C ILE A 39 3.48 5.24 -5.10
N LEU A 40 3.72 3.95 -5.37
CA LEU A 40 3.21 3.28 -6.57
C LEU A 40 1.68 3.35 -6.63
N TYR A 41 1.00 2.96 -5.55
CA TYR A 41 -0.45 3.00 -5.43
C TYR A 41 -1.02 4.41 -5.67
N LEU A 42 -0.49 5.42 -4.95
CA LEU A 42 -0.97 6.80 -5.07
C LEU A 42 -0.75 7.36 -6.47
N THR A 43 0.36 7.01 -7.12
CA THR A 43 0.65 7.43 -8.49
C THR A 43 -0.30 6.76 -9.48
N ALA A 44 -0.52 5.44 -9.34
CA ALA A 44 -1.46 4.69 -10.17
C ALA A 44 -2.90 5.21 -10.01
N ASP A 45 -3.38 5.36 -8.77
CA ASP A 45 -4.73 5.86 -8.45
C ASP A 45 -4.96 7.28 -8.97
N ARG A 46 -3.95 8.16 -8.88
CA ARG A 46 -4.01 9.49 -9.51
C ARG A 46 -4.15 9.39 -11.03
N LEU A 47 -3.30 8.59 -11.70
CA LEU A 47 -3.35 8.44 -13.15
C LEU A 47 -4.64 7.77 -13.64
N MET A 48 -5.21 6.84 -12.87
CA MET A 48 -6.52 6.24 -13.16
C MET A 48 -7.64 7.27 -13.09
N ARG A 49 -7.68 8.08 -12.02
CA ARG A 49 -8.66 9.18 -11.89
C ARG A 49 -8.52 10.24 -12.97
N GLU A 50 -7.28 10.52 -13.39
CA GLU A 50 -6.97 11.40 -14.53
C GLU A 50 -7.26 10.74 -15.91
N ARG A 51 -7.63 9.46 -15.95
CA ARG A 51 -7.81 8.65 -17.18
C ARG A 51 -6.58 8.66 -18.09
N ARG A 52 -5.39 8.62 -17.48
CA ARG A 52 -4.09 8.64 -18.17
C ARG A 52 -3.41 7.28 -18.27
N LEU A 53 -3.91 6.27 -17.57
CA LEU A 53 -3.47 4.90 -17.80
C LEU A 53 -4.00 4.40 -19.15
N HIS A 54 -3.18 3.62 -19.82
CA HIS A 54 -3.55 2.92 -21.04
C HIS A 54 -4.67 1.91 -20.78
N SER A 55 -5.60 1.83 -21.72
CA SER A 55 -6.68 0.86 -21.71
C SER A 55 -6.23 -0.49 -22.31
N PRO A 56 -6.79 -1.63 -21.86
CA PRO A 56 -6.67 -2.90 -22.59
C PRO A 56 -7.08 -2.81 -24.07
N ASP A 57 -8.06 -1.95 -24.37
CA ASP A 57 -8.57 -1.75 -25.74
C ASP A 57 -7.50 -1.18 -26.68
N ASP A 58 -6.58 -0.35 -26.16
CA ASP A 58 -5.48 0.25 -26.94
C ASP A 58 -4.54 -0.81 -27.54
N TYR A 59 -4.57 -2.03 -26.98
CA TYR A 59 -3.71 -3.15 -27.37
C TYR A 59 -4.49 -4.33 -27.96
N GLY A 60 -5.81 -4.19 -28.16
CA GLY A 60 -6.67 -5.25 -28.69
C GLY A 60 -6.83 -6.46 -27.75
N CYS A 61 -6.76 -6.22 -26.43
CA CYS A 61 -6.89 -7.26 -25.41
C CYS A 61 -8.33 -7.35 -24.89
N ALA A 62 -8.95 -8.54 -24.87
CA ALA A 62 -10.33 -8.76 -24.43
C ALA A 62 -10.52 -8.81 -22.89
N GLY A 63 -9.63 -8.17 -22.14
CA GLY A 63 -9.47 -8.29 -20.70
C GLY A 63 -8.00 -8.19 -20.32
N GLY A 64 -7.72 -7.85 -19.05
CA GLY A 64 -6.40 -7.57 -18.51
C GLY A 64 -5.25 -8.30 -19.20
N CYS A 65 -4.28 -7.53 -19.72
CA CYS A 65 -3.19 -8.08 -20.51
C CYS A 65 -1.84 -7.47 -20.16
N TRP A 66 -0.81 -8.31 -20.24
CA TRP A 66 0.58 -7.98 -19.91
C TRP A 66 1.11 -6.74 -20.64
N ARG A 67 0.67 -6.49 -21.88
CA ARG A 67 1.11 -5.32 -22.66
C ARG A 67 0.63 -4.01 -22.04
N THR A 68 -0.64 -3.96 -21.61
CA THR A 68 -1.21 -2.81 -20.89
C THR A 68 -0.50 -2.61 -19.56
N ALA A 69 -0.30 -3.69 -18.79
CA ALA A 69 0.43 -3.62 -17.52
C ALA A 69 1.84 -3.05 -17.69
N LYS A 70 2.58 -3.51 -18.71
CA LYS A 70 3.93 -3.02 -19.00
C LYS A 70 3.93 -1.54 -19.39
N ALA A 71 3.02 -1.11 -20.25
CA ALA A 71 2.93 0.28 -20.66
C ALA A 71 2.60 1.21 -19.48
N ASN A 72 1.65 0.80 -18.64
CA ASN A 72 1.28 1.53 -17.43
C ASN A 72 2.41 1.55 -16.39
N ALA A 73 3.18 0.47 -16.26
CA ALA A 73 4.37 0.43 -15.40
C ALA A 73 5.40 1.47 -15.84
N GLU A 74 5.73 1.55 -17.13
CA GLU A 74 6.69 2.55 -17.63
C GLU A 74 6.19 3.99 -17.40
N LEU A 75 4.89 4.25 -17.60
CA LEU A 75 4.30 5.56 -17.33
C LEU A 75 4.38 5.94 -15.85
N ILE A 76 4.03 5.01 -14.95
CA ILE A 76 4.11 5.24 -13.49
C ILE A 76 5.56 5.47 -13.06
N ALA A 77 6.50 4.65 -13.55
CA ALA A 77 7.93 4.82 -13.26
C ALA A 77 8.43 6.20 -13.71
N PHE A 78 8.04 6.64 -14.92
CA PHE A 78 8.37 7.96 -15.42
C PHE A 78 7.83 9.09 -14.53
N GLU A 79 6.57 9.03 -14.09
CA GLU A 79 5.99 10.05 -13.22
C GLU A 79 6.69 10.13 -11.86
N ILE A 80 7.11 8.99 -11.31
CA ILE A 80 7.84 8.91 -10.03
C ILE A 80 9.26 9.47 -10.19
N ASP A 81 9.97 9.07 -11.24
CA ASP A 81 11.32 9.56 -11.53
C ASP A 81 11.31 11.08 -11.75
N ARG A 82 10.33 11.58 -12.52
CA ARG A 82 10.14 13.01 -12.78
C ARG A 82 9.90 13.80 -11.51
N ALA A 83 9.19 13.22 -10.54
CA ALA A 83 8.90 13.86 -9.25
C ALA A 83 10.05 13.69 -8.22
N ALA A 84 11.03 12.82 -8.49
CA ALA A 84 12.13 12.50 -7.58
C ALA A 84 11.67 12.06 -6.16
N ILE A 85 10.59 11.29 -6.10
CA ILE A 85 9.95 10.88 -4.83
C ILE A 85 10.25 9.43 -4.40
N TRP A 86 11.04 8.67 -5.16
CA TRP A 86 11.30 7.26 -4.86
C TRP A 86 12.23 7.08 -3.65
N PRO A 87 11.86 6.28 -2.63
CA PRO A 87 12.64 6.15 -1.40
C PRO A 87 13.70 5.05 -1.42
N GLY A 88 13.63 4.10 -2.37
CA GLY A 88 14.44 2.87 -2.37
C GLY A 88 15.62 2.86 -3.35
N ILE A 89 16.55 1.92 -3.17
CA ILE A 89 17.75 1.77 -4.01
C ILE A 89 17.43 1.08 -5.35
N ASP A 90 16.54 0.09 -5.34
CA ASP A 90 16.25 -0.74 -6.53
C ASP A 90 15.44 -0.01 -7.63
N GLY A 91 15.02 1.24 -7.36
CA GLY A 91 14.23 2.08 -8.27
C GLY A 91 12.77 1.63 -8.45
N PRO A 92 11.90 2.49 -8.99
CA PRO A 92 10.47 2.17 -9.15
C PRO A 92 10.22 1.08 -10.19
N ARG A 93 11.06 0.98 -11.23
CA ARG A 93 10.90 -0.02 -12.31
C ARG A 93 11.04 -1.46 -11.83
N TRP A 94 12.00 -1.70 -10.94
CA TRP A 94 12.20 -3.03 -10.36
C TRP A 94 10.98 -3.44 -9.54
N GLU A 95 10.49 -2.57 -8.66
CA GLU A 95 9.31 -2.86 -7.83
C GLU A 95 8.04 -3.05 -8.67
N LEU A 96 7.86 -2.27 -9.75
CA LEU A 96 6.75 -2.45 -10.69
C LEU A 96 6.79 -3.80 -11.40
N THR A 97 7.98 -4.32 -11.71
CA THR A 97 8.13 -5.69 -12.27
C THR A 97 7.62 -6.72 -11.26
N GLN A 98 7.97 -6.56 -9.97
CA GLN A 98 7.47 -7.43 -8.90
C GLN A 98 5.94 -7.32 -8.73
N CYS A 99 5.36 -6.15 -8.95
CA CYS A 99 3.91 -5.94 -8.92
C CYS A 99 3.21 -6.68 -10.06
N MET A 100 3.76 -6.61 -11.27
CA MET A 100 3.24 -7.34 -12.44
C MET A 100 3.28 -8.86 -12.22
N ASP A 101 4.36 -9.38 -11.64
CA ASP A 101 4.48 -10.81 -11.33
C ASP A 101 3.51 -11.27 -10.22
N ALA A 102 3.17 -10.38 -9.28
CA ALA A 102 2.27 -10.69 -8.17
C ALA A 102 0.78 -10.72 -8.57
N ALA A 103 0.37 -9.90 -9.54
CA ALA A 103 -1.01 -9.79 -10.00
C ALA A 103 -1.40 -10.91 -10.98
N THR A 104 -1.41 -12.14 -10.48
CA THR A 104 -1.71 -13.34 -11.29
C THR A 104 -3.11 -13.33 -11.90
N LEU A 105 -4.09 -12.70 -11.24
CA LEU A 105 -5.48 -12.64 -11.68
C LEU A 105 -6.05 -11.23 -11.42
N PRO A 106 -6.34 -10.44 -12.46
CA PRO A 106 -6.75 -9.03 -12.32
C PRO A 106 -8.05 -8.83 -11.53
N TRP A 107 -8.95 -9.81 -11.60
CA TRP A 107 -10.23 -9.79 -10.87
C TRP A 107 -10.08 -10.03 -9.36
N LEU A 108 -8.88 -10.31 -8.85
CA LEU A 108 -8.61 -10.44 -7.41
C LEU A 108 -8.28 -9.11 -6.73
N SER A 109 -8.49 -7.97 -7.40
CA SER A 109 -8.21 -6.64 -6.83
C SER A 109 -8.84 -6.46 -5.45
N ASP A 110 -10.14 -6.77 -5.30
CA ASP A 110 -10.86 -6.65 -4.02
C ASP A 110 -10.33 -7.59 -2.93
N PHE A 111 -9.88 -8.79 -3.31
CA PHE A 111 -9.26 -9.75 -2.41
C PHE A 111 -7.93 -9.21 -1.86
N TYR A 112 -7.12 -8.56 -2.69
CA TYR A 112 -5.90 -7.90 -2.22
C TYR A 112 -6.21 -6.73 -1.27
N VAL A 113 -7.26 -5.93 -1.55
CA VAL A 113 -7.69 -4.87 -0.63
C VAL A 113 -8.10 -5.43 0.73
N ASP A 114 -8.85 -6.54 0.78
CA ASP A 114 -9.23 -7.16 2.06
C ASP A 114 -8.01 -7.62 2.86
N ARG A 115 -7.02 -8.23 2.20
CA ARG A 115 -5.77 -8.65 2.85
C ARG A 115 -4.98 -7.47 3.42
N ILE A 116 -4.84 -6.39 2.65
CA ILE A 116 -4.15 -5.17 3.10
C ILE A 116 -4.88 -4.56 4.31
N LYS A 117 -6.22 -4.47 4.25
CA LYS A 117 -7.04 -3.96 5.36
C LYS A 117 -6.91 -4.83 6.61
N MET A 118 -6.90 -6.15 6.47
CA MET A 118 -6.71 -7.09 7.59
C MET A 118 -5.32 -6.91 8.23
N ALA A 119 -4.27 -6.78 7.43
CA ALA A 119 -2.91 -6.53 7.92
C ALA A 119 -2.83 -5.19 8.67
N ALA A 120 -3.38 -4.12 8.10
CA ALA A 120 -3.43 -2.79 8.74
C ALA A 120 -4.21 -2.80 10.07
N THR A 121 -5.35 -3.49 10.10
CA THR A 121 -6.17 -3.64 11.32
C THR A 121 -5.40 -4.40 12.40
N ARG A 122 -4.71 -5.49 12.04
CA ARG A 122 -3.89 -6.26 12.98
C ARG A 122 -2.76 -5.40 13.55
N ARG A 123 -2.09 -4.58 12.73
CA ARG A 123 -1.06 -3.65 13.20
C ARG A 123 -1.63 -2.65 14.21
N LEU A 124 -2.75 -2.01 13.88
CA LEU A 124 -3.39 -1.03 14.77
C LEU A 124 -3.72 -1.63 16.15
N LEU A 125 -4.21 -2.87 16.18
CA LEU A 125 -4.51 -3.57 17.43
C LEU A 125 -3.24 -3.84 18.26
N LEU A 126 -2.14 -4.22 17.62
CA LEU A 126 -0.87 -4.43 18.31
C LEU A 126 -0.25 -3.13 18.80
N ASP A 127 -0.30 -2.05 18.01
CA ASP A 127 0.19 -0.74 18.42
C ASP A 127 -0.58 -0.26 19.65
N ARG A 128 -1.91 -0.44 19.64
CA ARG A 128 -2.75 -0.09 20.77
C ARG A 128 -2.46 -0.96 22.01
N ALA A 129 -2.26 -2.26 21.83
CA ALA A 129 -1.88 -3.16 22.92
C ALA A 129 -0.51 -2.77 23.52
N ASN A 130 0.46 -2.42 22.68
CA ASN A 130 1.78 -1.96 23.09
C ASN A 130 1.71 -0.63 23.84
N GLU A 131 0.89 0.31 23.36
CA GLU A 131 0.67 1.59 24.05
C GLU A 131 0.09 1.38 25.46
N LEU A 132 -0.91 0.52 25.60
CA LEU A 132 -1.49 0.16 26.90
C LEU A 132 -0.46 -0.50 27.81
N ARG A 133 0.35 -1.42 27.28
CA ARG A 133 1.44 -2.07 28.02
C ARG A 133 2.48 -1.05 28.50
N THR A 134 2.91 -0.13 27.64
CA THR A 134 3.87 0.92 28.00
C THR A 134 3.34 1.83 29.10
N ARG A 135 2.07 2.25 29.00
CA ARG A 135 1.40 3.05 30.05
C ARG A 135 1.31 2.31 31.39
N ALA A 136 1.12 0.98 31.37
CA ALA A 136 1.07 0.18 32.59
C ALA A 136 2.45 -0.02 33.24
N LEU A 137 3.51 -0.15 32.43
CA LEU A 137 4.90 -0.31 32.91
C LEU A 137 5.52 1.00 33.38
N HIS A 138 5.11 2.12 32.79
CA HIS A 138 5.54 3.46 33.14
C HIS A 138 4.32 4.30 33.51
N PRO A 139 3.69 4.03 34.67
CA PRO A 139 2.62 4.89 35.15
C PRO A 139 3.18 6.31 35.25
N ALA A 140 2.41 7.29 34.78
CA ALA A 140 2.78 8.69 34.95
C ALA A 140 3.14 8.93 36.42
N PRO A 141 4.20 9.71 36.71
CA PRO A 141 4.50 10.04 38.10
C PRO A 141 3.22 10.62 38.70
N LEU A 142 2.73 10.00 39.76
CA LEU A 142 1.63 10.56 40.54
C LEU A 142 2.09 11.96 40.90
N ASP A 143 1.40 12.97 40.37
CA ASP A 143 1.63 14.34 40.75
C ASP A 143 1.57 14.38 42.29
N ALA A 144 2.63 14.89 42.91
CA ALA A 144 2.75 15.00 44.36
C ALA A 144 1.57 15.80 44.97
N SER A 145 0.82 16.53 44.14
CA SER A 145 -0.47 17.15 44.44
C SER A 145 -1.53 16.16 44.97
N THR A 146 -1.59 14.92 44.47
CA THR A 146 -2.60 13.93 44.89
C THR A 146 -2.34 13.30 46.26
N CYS A 147 -1.11 13.38 46.80
CA CYS A 147 -0.82 12.92 48.17
C CYS A 147 -1.13 13.98 49.24
N ALA A 148 -1.48 15.21 48.87
CA ALA A 148 -1.76 16.29 49.83
C ALA A 148 -3.19 16.28 50.43
N MET A 149 -4.07 15.36 49.99
CA MET A 149 -5.47 15.29 50.46
C MET A 149 -5.81 14.03 51.27
N ALA A 150 -4.83 13.21 51.62
CA ALA A 150 -5.03 12.01 52.45
C ALA A 150 -4.43 12.13 53.87
N ALA A 151 -4.35 13.35 54.40
CA ALA A 151 -3.93 13.65 55.78
C ALA A 151 -5.14 13.91 56.68
#